data_AF-A0A1S6JCX3-F1
#
_entry.id   AF-A0A1S6JCX3-F1
#
_cell.length_a   1.000
_cell.length_b   1.000
_cell.length_c   1.000
_cell.angle_alpha   90.00
_cell.angle_beta   90.00
_cell.angle_gamma   90.00
#
_symmetry.space_group_name_H-M   'P 1'
#
loop_
_entity.id
_entity.type
_entity.pdbx_description
1 polymer ?
#
loop_
_entity_poly.entity_id
_entity_poly.type
_entity_poly.pdbx_seq_one_letter_code
_entity_poly.pdbx_strand_id
1 'polypeptide(L)' 'MSPGTSEPLHRIADAVADVTESDAVTVLTSLGFQQDRRQPAKETLRTPLPPPGAPSDVSLDVEWV' A
#
# COMPACT_ATOMS: atom_id res chain seq x y z
N MET A 1 -30.61 2.70 -20.23
CA MET A 1 -29.75 1.57 -19.81
C MET A 1 -28.33 2.09 -19.79
N SER A 2 -27.84 2.55 -18.64
CA SER A 2 -26.45 3.05 -18.55
C SER A 2 -25.51 1.87 -18.75
N PRO A 3 -24.44 1.99 -19.57
CA PRO A 3 -23.45 0.94 -19.67
C PRO A 3 -22.94 0.67 -18.24
N GLY A 4 -23.06 -0.58 -17.79
CA GLY A 4 -22.59 -0.98 -16.48
C GLY A 4 -21.13 -0.58 -16.32
N THR A 5 -20.73 -0.21 -15.11
CA THR A 5 -19.34 0.17 -14.74
C THR A 5 -18.29 -0.87 -15.15
N SER A 6 -18.71 -2.06 -15.56
CA SER A 6 -17.89 -3.14 -16.10
C SER A 6 -17.28 -2.84 -17.48
N GLU A 7 -17.93 -2.06 -18.33
CA GLU A 7 -17.46 -1.83 -19.71
C GLU A 7 -16.12 -1.05 -19.79
N PRO A 8 -15.94 0.05 -19.05
CA PRO A 8 -14.64 0.73 -18.99
C PRO A 8 -13.54 -0.14 -18.36
N LEU A 9 -13.88 -0.94 -17.34
CA LEU A 9 -12.94 -1.83 -16.67
C LEU A 9 -12.49 -2.97 -17.58
N HIS A 10 -13.40 -3.49 -18.40
CA HIS A 10 -13.09 -4.55 -19.37
C HIS A 10 -12.11 -4.06 -20.44
N ARG A 11 -12.31 -2.85 -20.96
CA ARG A 11 -11.37 -2.23 -21.91
C ARG A 11 -9.97 -2.02 -21.33
N ILE A 12 -9.88 -1.68 -20.05
CA ILE A 12 -8.59 -1.54 -19.35
C ILE A 12 -7.94 -2.92 -19.20
N ALA A 13 -8.71 -3.96 -18.85
CA ALA A 13 -8.20 -5.32 -18.73
C ALA A 13 -7.66 -5.85 -20.08
N ASP A 14 -8.39 -5.63 -21.17
CA ASP A 14 -7.93 -6.00 -22.53
C ASP A 14 -6.66 -5.25 -22.92
N ALA A 15 -6.58 -3.95 -22.65
CA ALA A 15 -5.38 -3.16 -22.96
C ALA A 15 -4.13 -3.58 -22.15
N VAL A 16 -4.32 -4.17 -20.95
CA VAL A 16 -3.24 -4.70 -20.11
C VAL A 16 -2.92 -6.16 -20.47
N ALA A 17 -3.82 -6.90 -21.11
CA ALA A 17 -3.61 -8.31 -21.47
C ALA A 17 -2.46 -8.52 -22.45
N ASP A 18 -2.18 -7.52 -23.30
CA ASP A 18 -1.08 -7.55 -24.28
C ASP A 18 0.28 -7.12 -23.68
N VAL A 19 0.30 -6.70 -22.40
CA VAL A 19 1.49 -6.19 -21.72
C VAL A 19 2.26 -7.35 -21.11
N THR A 20 3.57 -7.40 -21.35
CA THR A 20 4.41 -8.42 -20.71
C THR A 20 4.45 -8.20 -19.20
N GLU A 21 4.65 -9.27 -18.42
CA GLU A 21 4.76 -9.16 -16.96
C GLU A 21 5.82 -8.12 -16.52
N SER A 22 6.92 -8.05 -17.26
CA SER A 22 8.00 -7.07 -17.03
C SER A 22 7.53 -5.62 -17.25
N ASP A 23 6.78 -5.38 -18.31
CA ASP A 23 6.24 -4.05 -18.61
C ASP A 23 5.17 -3.65 -17.58
N ALA A 24 4.32 -4.58 -17.18
CA ALA A 24 3.32 -4.37 -16.14
C ALA A 24 3.97 -3.99 -14.80
N VAL A 25 5.01 -4.71 -14.38
CA VAL A 25 5.79 -4.38 -13.17
C VAL A 25 6.41 -2.99 -13.27
N THR A 26 6.94 -2.61 -14.43
CA THR A 26 7.54 -1.29 -14.66
C THR A 26 6.53 -0.16 -14.52
N VAL A 27 5.35 -0.32 -15.13
CA VAL A 27 4.26 0.66 -15.04
C VAL A 27 3.73 0.76 -13.61
N LEU A 28 3.47 -0.38 -12.96
CA LEU A 28 3.00 -0.41 -11.58
C LEU A 28 4.00 0.26 -10.63
N THR A 29 5.30 -0.06 -10.77
CA THR A 29 6.36 0.58 -9.96
C THR A 29 6.40 2.09 -10.16
N SER A 30 6.21 2.56 -11.40
CA SER A 30 6.14 3.99 -11.73
C SER A 30 4.92 4.70 -11.13
N LEU A 31 3.82 3.96 -10.93
CA LEU A 31 2.62 4.42 -10.23
C LEU A 31 2.72 4.31 -8.70
N GLY A 32 3.90 3.92 -8.18
CA GLY A 32 4.14 3.79 -6.74
C GLY A 32 3.71 2.45 -6.15
N PHE A 33 3.39 1.45 -6.98
CA PHE A 33 3.23 0.08 -6.50
C PHE A 33 4.58 -0.43 -6.01
N GLN A 34 4.76 -0.43 -4.70
CA GLN A 34 5.82 -1.21 -4.09
C GLN A 34 5.25 -2.61 -3.92
N GLN A 35 5.75 -3.56 -4.72
CA GLN A 35 5.53 -4.96 -4.42
C GLN A 35 6.15 -5.18 -3.05
N ASP A 36 5.29 -5.22 -2.04
CA ASP A 36 5.65 -5.56 -0.67
C ASP A 36 6.12 -7.01 -0.72
N ARG A 37 7.37 -7.19 -1.12
CA ARG A 37 8.11 -8.41 -0.98
C ARG A 37 8.23 -8.54 0.52
N ARG A 38 7.17 -9.07 1.14
CA ARG A 38 7.02 -9.28 2.59
C ARG A 38 8.38 -9.76 3.03
N GLN A 39 9.19 -8.84 3.58
CA GLN A 39 10.35 -9.28 4.29
C GLN A 39 9.77 -10.20 5.36
N PRO A 40 10.31 -11.41 5.57
CA PRO A 40 9.96 -12.16 6.76
C PRO A 40 10.15 -11.16 7.88
N ALA A 41 9.04 -10.80 8.56
CA ALA A 41 9.01 -9.70 9.50
C ALA A 41 10.23 -9.87 10.38
N LYS A 42 11.23 -8.97 10.25
CA LYS A 42 12.39 -9.01 11.12
C LYS A 42 11.80 -9.01 12.51
N GLU A 43 11.97 -10.11 13.23
CA GLU A 43 11.41 -10.29 14.56
C GLU A 43 11.73 -9.02 15.32
N THR A 44 10.70 -8.21 15.54
CA THR A 44 10.84 -6.94 16.22
C THR A 44 11.30 -7.34 17.60
N LEU A 45 12.57 -7.06 17.92
CA LEU A 45 13.11 -7.12 19.27
C LEU A 45 12.09 -6.36 20.14
N ARG A 46 11.26 -7.12 20.87
CA ARG A 46 10.19 -6.54 21.67
C ARG A 46 10.85 -5.79 22.80
N THR A 47 10.98 -4.48 22.64
CA THR A 47 11.22 -3.61 23.78
C THR A 47 10.10 -3.88 24.79
N PRO A 48 10.43 -4.26 26.04
CA PRO A 48 9.42 -4.57 27.03
C PRO A 48 8.47 -3.38 27.23
N LEU A 49 7.19 -3.69 27.43
CA LEU A 49 6.17 -2.67 27.68
C LEU A 49 6.50 -1.92 28.99
N PRO A 50 6.36 -0.58 29.03
CA PRO A 50 6.50 0.17 30.27
C PRO A 50 5.41 -0.25 31.27
N PRO A 51 5.71 -0.19 32.58
CA PRO A 51 4.74 -0.57 33.62
C PRO A 51 3.48 0.31 33.55
N PRO A 52 2.30 -0.26 33.83
CA PRO A 52 1.05 0.49 33.87
C PRO A 52 1.15 1.58 34.95
N GLY A 53 1.18 2.84 34.54
CA GLY A 53 1.34 4.01 35.43
C GLY A 53 2.44 5.00 35.02
N ALA A 54 3.20 4.72 33.96
CA ALA A 54 4.12 5.73 33.42
C ALA A 54 3.31 6.91 32.82
N PRO A 55 3.52 8.16 33.28
CA PRO A 55 2.89 9.31 32.66
C PRO A 55 3.41 9.45 31.22
N SER A 56 2.51 9.31 30.25
CA SER A 56 2.82 9.55 28.84
C SER A 56 2.81 11.06 28.60
N ASP A 57 3.94 11.72 28.86
CA ASP A 57 4.13 13.16 28.66
C ASP A 57 4.34 13.51 27.16
N VAL A 58 3.57 12.86 26.28
CA VAL A 58 3.65 13.01 24.83
C VAL A 58 2.48 13.88 24.38
N SER A 59 2.67 15.19 24.48
CA SER A 59 1.82 16.17 23.79
C SER A 59 2.33 16.30 22.34
N LEU A 60 1.60 15.72 21.40
CA LEU A 60 1.84 15.87 19.96
C LEU A 60 0.84 16.90 19.43
N ASP A 61 1.28 18.16 19.36
CA ASP A 61 0.59 19.23 18.65
C ASP A 61 0.93 19.10 17.15
N VAL A 62 -0.01 18.61 16.35
CA VAL A 62 0.15 18.48 14.89
C VAL A 62 -0.92 19.33 14.24
N GLU A 63 -0.50 20.47 13.70
CA GLU A 63 -1.27 21.29 12.77
C GLU A 63 -1.28 20.60 11.40
N TRP A 64 -2.45 20.16 10.95
CA TRP A 64 -2.63 19.68 9.57
C TRP A 64 -2.94 20.89 8.68
N VAL A 65 -2.03 21.20 7.76
CA VAL A 65 -2.23 22.17 6.66
C VAL A 65 -3.03 21.54 5.53
#